data_AF-A0A962FG32-F1
#
_entry.id   AF-A0A962FG32-F1
#
_cell.length_a   1.000
_cell.length_b   1.000
_cell.length_c   1.000
_cell.angle_alpha   90.00
_cell.angle_beta   90.00
_cell.angle_gamma   90.00
#
_symmetry.space_group_name_H-M   'P 1'
#
loop_
_entity.id
_entity.type
_entity.pdbx_description
1 polymer ?
#
loop_
_entity_poly.entity_id
_entity_poly.type
_entity_poly.pdbx_seq_one_letter_code
_entity_poly.pdbx_strand_id
1 'polypeptide(L)'
;QATYAKGAIGYTNGTNLAFVNGVDTSTNMGVGIARVSSGNGWYNGILDGDCVVTHTGSCEKTTSFAVVGAFTHFWTPTVRSWLAASYYQVRYSDNAINPIPTALATGQAFYIAGVTNYREFDLVAGLGWSPVRGFTIGTEFTWMHGVVSRPVGLATDAALIAAGLPAFKASSDLFRGRLRMIRAF
;
A
#
# COMPACT_ATOMS: atom_id res chain seq x y z
N GLN A 1 -2.11 9.72 -15.08
CA GLN A 1 -1.33 10.58 -14.17
C GLN A 1 -0.25 9.74 -13.53
N ALA A 2 0.95 10.29 -13.33
CA ALA A 2 2.04 9.62 -12.61
C ALA A 2 2.67 10.59 -11.61
N THR A 3 3.13 10.07 -10.48
CA THR A 3 3.73 10.84 -9.38
C THR A 3 4.88 10.05 -8.79
N TYR A 4 5.97 10.75 -8.49
CA TYR A 4 7.15 10.20 -7.83
C TYR A 4 7.49 11.08 -6.63
N ALA A 5 7.87 10.47 -5.52
CA ALA A 5 8.30 11.21 -4.33
C ALA A 5 9.47 10.51 -3.63
N LYS A 6 10.36 11.30 -3.04
CA LYS A 6 11.44 10.84 -2.16
C LYS A 6 11.28 11.50 -0.78
N GLY A 7 10.91 10.71 0.22
CA GLY A 7 10.61 11.16 1.57
C GLY A 7 9.45 12.16 1.68
N ALA A 8 8.41 11.93 0.87
CA ALA A 8 7.15 12.66 0.92
C ALA A 8 6.02 11.73 0.42
N ILE A 9 5.83 10.62 1.11
CA ILE A 9 4.99 9.50 0.67
C ILE A 9 3.52 9.86 0.57
N GLY A 10 3.07 10.90 1.27
CA GLY A 10 1.70 11.38 1.16
C GLY A 10 1.33 11.99 -0.20
N TYR A 11 2.31 12.31 -1.06
CA TYR A 11 2.02 12.70 -2.44
C TYR A 11 1.76 11.51 -3.37
N THR A 12 2.10 10.28 -2.93
CA THR A 12 1.98 9.05 -3.75
C THR A 12 1.02 8.04 -3.16
N ASN A 13 0.84 8.00 -1.84
CA ASN A 13 -0.24 7.26 -1.19
C ASN A 13 -1.57 7.99 -1.49
N GLY A 14 -2.44 7.36 -2.29
CA GLY A 14 -3.66 7.98 -2.84
C GLY A 14 -4.70 8.47 -1.81
N THR A 15 -4.44 8.32 -0.51
CA THR A 15 -5.28 8.86 0.57
C THR A 15 -4.56 9.99 1.32
N ASN A 16 -4.87 11.25 0.98
CA ASN A 16 -4.32 12.44 1.68
C ASN A 16 -5.00 12.73 3.04
N LEU A 17 -5.94 11.90 3.46
CA LEU A 17 -6.79 12.09 4.65
C LEU A 17 -6.38 11.22 5.85
N ALA A 18 -5.34 10.40 5.71
CA ALA A 18 -4.93 9.45 6.74
C ALA A 18 -3.43 9.52 7.03
N PHE A 19 -2.93 10.73 7.31
CA PHE A 19 -1.69 10.87 8.08
C PHE A 19 -2.03 10.66 9.54
N VAL A 20 -1.59 9.53 10.07
CA VAL A 20 -1.85 9.18 11.46
C VAL A 20 -0.50 8.97 12.09
N ASN A 21 -0.17 9.82 13.08
CA ASN A 21 1.07 9.85 13.87
C ASN A 21 1.98 11.07 13.62
N GLY A 22 2.39 11.69 14.73
CA GLY A 22 3.40 12.76 14.79
C GLY A 22 4.80 12.20 15.00
N VAL A 23 5.78 13.12 15.12
CA VAL A 23 7.24 12.88 15.08
C VAL A 23 7.77 11.83 16.08
N ASP A 24 7.01 11.47 17.13
CA ASP A 24 7.53 10.69 18.26
C ASP A 24 6.85 9.32 18.52
N THR A 25 6.02 8.82 17.59
CA THR A 25 5.19 7.61 17.86
C THR A 25 5.57 6.38 17.03
N SER A 26 6.52 6.50 16.10
CA SER A 26 7.11 5.38 15.36
C SER A 26 8.49 5.75 14.81
N THR A 27 9.27 4.79 14.32
CA THR A 27 10.55 5.05 13.60
C THR A 27 10.35 5.73 12.24
N ASN A 28 9.10 6.04 11.86
CA ASN A 28 8.69 6.63 10.60
C ASN A 28 8.08 8.01 10.83
N MET A 29 8.57 9.03 10.11
CA MET A 29 7.92 10.34 10.02
C MET A 29 6.91 10.33 8.87
N GLY A 30 5.72 10.93 9.04
CA GLY A 30 4.71 11.06 7.96
C GLY A 30 4.19 9.71 7.49
N VAL A 31 3.18 9.18 8.17
CA VAL A 31 2.74 7.80 8.00
C VAL A 31 1.48 7.73 7.14
N GLY A 32 1.57 7.11 5.96
CA GLY A 32 0.44 6.84 5.09
C GLY A 32 -0.25 5.53 5.47
N ILE A 33 -1.57 5.56 5.67
CA ILE A 33 -2.38 4.35 5.88
C ILE A 33 -2.76 3.71 4.54
N ALA A 34 -2.96 2.39 4.58
CA ALA A 34 -3.60 1.54 3.56
C ALA A 34 -2.66 0.89 2.53
N ARG A 35 -1.96 -0.17 2.97
CA ARG A 35 -1.71 -1.34 2.10
C ARG A 35 -3.00 -2.15 1.94
N VAL A 36 -3.09 -3.05 0.96
CA VAL A 36 -4.22 -3.98 0.82
C VAL A 36 -4.48 -4.71 2.16
N SER A 37 -5.69 -4.55 2.70
CA SER A 37 -6.10 -5.01 4.04
C SER A 37 -6.14 -6.54 4.21
N SER A 38 -5.90 -7.34 3.17
CA SER A 38 -6.07 -8.79 3.22
C SER A 38 -4.76 -9.53 3.52
N GLY A 39 -4.18 -9.40 4.72
CA GLY A 39 -3.19 -10.37 5.22
C GLY A 39 -1.79 -10.35 4.58
N ASN A 40 -1.38 -9.22 3.98
CA ASN A 40 0.00 -9.01 3.54
C ASN A 40 0.94 -8.66 4.69
N GLY A 41 1.85 -9.57 5.01
CA GLY A 41 2.56 -9.55 6.28
C GLY A 41 1.59 -9.72 7.46
N TRP A 42 2.09 -9.99 8.66
CA TRP A 42 1.22 -9.94 9.83
C TRP A 42 0.52 -8.58 9.87
N TYR A 43 -0.81 -8.61 9.79
CA TYR A 43 -1.70 -7.45 9.73
C TYR A 43 -1.32 -6.44 10.83
N ASN A 44 -1.17 -5.16 10.46
CA ASN A 44 -0.54 -4.02 11.20
C ASN A 44 0.97 -3.80 11.04
N GLY A 45 1.66 -4.58 10.19
CA GLY A 45 3.13 -4.64 10.22
C GLY A 45 3.92 -3.34 10.03
N ILE A 46 3.71 -2.56 8.96
CA ILE A 46 4.49 -1.35 8.70
C ILE A 46 3.65 -0.40 7.85
N LEU A 47 3.27 0.74 8.42
CA LEU A 47 2.70 1.85 7.67
C LEU A 47 3.83 2.55 6.90
N ASP A 48 3.58 2.91 5.65
CA ASP A 48 4.64 3.46 4.81
C ASP A 48 4.99 4.90 5.24
N GLY A 49 6.28 5.15 5.49
CA GLY A 49 6.78 6.41 6.04
C GLY A 49 7.56 7.27 5.04
N ASP A 50 7.84 8.52 5.39
CA ASP A 50 8.74 9.40 4.63
C ASP A 50 10.21 8.98 4.77
N CYS A 51 10.61 8.50 5.94
CA CYS A 51 11.92 7.91 6.14
C CYS A 51 11.91 6.88 7.27
N VAL A 52 12.97 6.10 7.34
CA VAL A 52 13.24 5.16 8.43
C VAL A 52 14.50 5.62 9.13
N VAL A 53 14.43 5.82 10.44
CA VAL A 53 15.61 6.06 11.26
C VAL A 53 16.34 4.72 11.43
N THR A 54 17.58 4.67 10.96
CA THR A 54 18.43 3.47 11.04
C THR A 54 19.35 3.51 12.27
N HIS A 55 20.04 2.40 12.55
CA HIS A 55 20.97 2.30 13.68
C HIS A 55 22.14 3.29 13.63
N THR A 56 22.45 3.85 12.46
CA THR A 56 23.43 4.93 12.28
C THR A 56 22.90 6.32 12.67
N GLY A 57 21.65 6.41 13.14
CA GLY A 57 20.99 7.68 13.48
C GLY A 57 20.56 8.49 12.25
N SER A 58 20.73 7.95 11.03
CA SER A 58 20.32 8.60 9.79
C SER A 58 18.87 8.26 9.43
N CYS A 59 18.12 9.29 9.04
CA CYS A 59 16.77 9.19 8.45
C CYS A 59 16.91 8.88 6.95
N GLU A 60 16.79 7.60 6.62
CA GLU A 60 16.88 7.06 5.27
C GLU A 60 15.54 7.26 4.54
N LYS A 61 15.52 8.20 3.58
CA LYS A 61 14.30 8.59 2.86
C LYS A 61 13.75 7.46 2.00
N THR A 62 12.45 7.29 2.02
CA THR A 62 11.74 6.36 1.14
C THR A 62 11.68 6.90 -0.28
N THR A 63 11.56 6.01 -1.25
CA THR A 63 11.23 6.36 -2.64
C THR A 63 9.90 5.73 -2.98
N SER A 64 9.01 6.49 -3.60
CA SER A 64 7.68 6.03 -3.94
C SER A 64 7.27 6.49 -5.32
N PHE A 65 6.45 5.68 -5.97
CA PHE A 65 5.95 5.95 -7.30
C PHE A 65 4.52 5.45 -7.41
N ALA A 66 3.65 6.29 -7.95
CA ALA A 66 2.26 5.98 -8.21
C ALA A 66 1.92 6.36 -9.65
N VAL A 67 1.15 5.52 -10.33
CA VAL A 67 0.58 5.82 -11.65
C VAL A 67 -0.85 5.34 -11.70
N VAL A 68 -1.71 6.15 -12.30
CA VAL A 68 -3.12 5.83 -12.51
C VAL A 68 -3.53 6.17 -13.93
N GLY A 69 -4.27 5.26 -14.54
CA GLY A 69 -4.94 5.44 -15.82
C GLY A 69 -6.42 5.13 -15.65
N ALA A 70 -7.27 5.92 -16.30
CA ALA A 70 -8.70 5.68 -16.34
C ALA A 70 -9.22 5.93 -17.76
N PHE A 71 -10.07 5.03 -18.22
CA PHE A 71 -10.74 5.08 -19.51
C PHE A 71 -12.24 4.93 -19.27
N THR A 72 -13.03 5.78 -19.93
CA THR A 72 -14.49 5.69 -19.90
C THR A 72 -14.99 5.62 -21.33
N HIS A 73 -15.88 4.67 -21.59
CA HIS A 73 -16.52 4.49 -22.88
C HIS A 73 -18.04 4.63 -22.74
N PHE A 74 -18.64 5.39 -23.64
CA PHE A 74 -20.08 5.58 -23.74
C PHE A 74 -20.59 4.72 -24.89
N TRP A 75 -21.24 3.60 -24.56
CA TRP A 75 -21.86 2.72 -25.55
C TRP A 75 -23.11 3.37 -26.14
N THR A 76 -23.87 4.05 -25.29
CA THR A 76 -25.01 4.89 -25.64
C THR A 76 -25.00 6.14 -24.75
N PRO A 77 -25.86 7.15 -25.00
CA PRO A 77 -26.01 8.28 -24.07
C PRO A 77 -26.44 7.87 -22.65
N THR A 78 -27.02 6.67 -22.49
CA THR A 78 -27.55 6.15 -21.21
C THR A 78 -26.72 5.03 -20.62
N VAL A 79 -25.78 4.43 -21.35
CA VAL A 79 -24.95 3.30 -20.89
C VAL A 79 -23.48 3.65 -21.07
N ARG A 80 -22.74 3.63 -19.95
CA ARG A 80 -21.30 3.87 -19.92
C ARG A 80 -20.57 2.79 -19.13
N SER A 81 -19.37 2.46 -19.55
CA SER A 81 -18.44 1.63 -18.78
C SER A 81 -17.17 2.42 -18.48
N TRP A 82 -16.53 2.08 -17.36
CA TRP A 82 -15.21 2.61 -17.04
C TRP A 82 -14.26 1.47 -16.68
N LEU A 83 -12.99 1.67 -17.02
CA LEU A 83 -11.88 0.82 -16.65
C LEU A 83 -10.78 1.74 -16.11
N ALA A 84 -10.32 1.50 -14.90
CA ALA A 84 -9.20 2.20 -14.31
C ALA A 84 -8.20 1.20 -13.76
N ALA A 85 -6.92 1.55 -13.83
CA ALA A 85 -5.85 0.78 -13.24
C ALA A 85 -4.88 1.71 -12.51
N SER A 86 -4.41 1.28 -11.35
CA SER A 86 -3.38 1.97 -10.58
C SER A 86 -2.23 1.03 -10.24
N TYR A 87 -1.03 1.57 -10.22
CA TYR A 87 0.15 0.91 -9.68
C TYR A 87 0.82 1.83 -8.67
N TYR A 88 1.16 1.28 -7.52
CA TYR A 88 1.85 1.97 -6.45
C TYR A 88 3.06 1.14 -6.01
N GLN A 89 4.16 1.80 -5.69
CA GLN A 89 5.31 1.16 -5.06
C GLN A 89 5.98 2.08 -4.05
N VAL A 90 6.56 1.46 -3.03
CA VAL A 90 7.41 2.08 -2.01
C VAL A 90 8.66 1.23 -1.87
N ARG A 91 9.81 1.90 -1.89
CA ARG A 91 11.12 1.30 -1.67
C ARG A 91 11.88 2.04 -0.59
N TYR A 92 12.50 1.26 0.27
CA TYR A 92 13.39 1.71 1.32
C TYR A 92 14.85 1.47 0.90
N SER A 93 15.81 2.13 1.56
CA SER A 93 17.23 1.89 1.30
C SER A 93 17.68 0.56 1.92
N ASP A 94 18.82 0.04 1.45
CA ASP A 94 19.36 -1.24 1.92
C ASP A 94 19.62 -1.25 3.44
N ASN A 95 20.04 -0.11 4.00
CA ASN A 95 20.25 0.06 5.44
C ASN A 95 18.95 -0.06 6.26
N ALA A 96 17.82 0.32 5.67
CA ALA A 96 16.51 0.23 6.30
C ALA A 96 15.89 -1.18 6.10
N ILE A 97 16.10 -1.80 4.93
CA ILE A 97 15.62 -3.15 4.62
C ILE A 97 16.41 -4.20 5.39
N ASN A 98 17.72 -4.01 5.54
CA ASN A 98 18.62 -4.91 6.26
C ASN A 98 19.36 -4.14 7.36
N PRO A 99 18.80 -4.08 8.59
CA PRO A 99 19.43 -3.37 9.71
C PRO A 99 20.61 -4.13 10.31
N ILE A 100 20.86 -5.39 9.92
CA ILE A 100 21.88 -6.25 10.55
C ILE A 100 23.29 -5.63 10.44
N PRO A 101 23.77 -5.20 9.26
CA PRO A 101 25.12 -4.66 9.14
C PRO A 101 25.32 -3.38 9.96
N THR A 102 24.33 -2.50 9.96
CA THR A 102 24.38 -1.22 10.68
C THR A 102 24.22 -1.40 12.19
N ALA A 103 23.41 -2.36 12.65
CA ALA A 103 23.30 -2.74 14.05
C ALA A 103 24.62 -3.31 14.61
N LEU A 104 25.24 -4.24 13.86
CA LEU A 104 26.53 -4.84 14.26
C LEU A 104 27.65 -3.78 14.29
N ALA A 105 27.71 -2.90 13.29
CA ALA A 105 28.71 -1.83 13.22
C ALA A 105 28.59 -0.81 14.37
N THR A 106 27.39 -0.66 14.95
CA THR A 106 27.12 0.26 16.06
C THR A 106 27.10 -0.44 17.43
N GLY A 107 27.54 -1.69 17.51
CA GLY A 107 27.66 -2.45 18.76
C GLY A 107 26.32 -2.87 19.37
N GLN A 108 25.23 -2.86 18.60
CA GLN A 108 23.90 -3.23 19.08
C GLN A 108 23.77 -4.76 19.15
N ALA A 109 23.46 -5.29 20.33
CA ALA A 109 23.28 -6.73 20.56
C ALA A 109 21.92 -7.26 20.05
N PHE A 110 20.95 -6.37 19.88
CA PHE A 110 19.60 -6.69 19.42
C PHE A 110 19.20 -5.75 18.30
N TYR A 111 18.55 -6.29 17.27
CA TYR A 111 17.97 -5.54 16.17
C TYR A 111 16.59 -6.09 15.87
N ILE A 112 15.71 -5.20 15.40
CA ILE A 112 14.38 -5.57 14.92
C ILE A 112 14.50 -5.95 13.44
N ALA A 113 13.58 -6.77 12.92
CA ALA A 113 13.52 -7.07 11.49
C ALA A 113 13.40 -5.77 10.67
N GLY A 114 14.07 -5.73 9.52
CA GLY A 114 14.08 -4.55 8.67
C GLY A 114 12.74 -4.23 8.02
N VAL A 115 12.61 -3.00 7.51
CA VAL A 115 11.37 -2.58 6.85
C VAL A 115 11.19 -3.29 5.51
N THR A 116 9.93 -3.37 5.06
CA THR A 116 9.58 -4.08 3.84
C THR A 116 9.21 -3.13 2.71
N ASN A 117 9.71 -3.39 1.51
CA ASN A 117 9.22 -2.78 0.29
C ASN A 117 7.78 -3.25 0.01
N TYR A 118 7.01 -2.37 -0.62
CA TYR A 118 5.62 -2.62 -0.97
C TYR A 118 5.36 -2.27 -2.43
N ARG A 119 4.51 -3.07 -3.09
CA ARG A 119 3.94 -2.75 -4.38
C ARG A 119 2.49 -3.20 -4.43
N GLU A 120 1.68 -2.45 -5.14
CA GLU A 120 0.25 -2.67 -5.28
C GLU A 120 -0.18 -2.41 -6.71
N PHE A 121 -1.07 -3.26 -7.21
CA PHE A 121 -1.74 -3.07 -8.47
C PHE A 121 -3.25 -3.20 -8.26
N ASP A 122 -4.00 -2.20 -8.69
CA ASP A 122 -5.45 -2.23 -8.66
C ASP A 122 -6.02 -2.16 -10.06
N LEU A 123 -7.05 -2.96 -10.29
CA LEU A 123 -7.88 -2.94 -11.47
C LEU A 123 -9.33 -2.71 -11.07
N VAL A 124 -9.91 -1.63 -11.58
CA VAL A 124 -11.28 -1.23 -11.34
C VAL A 124 -12.04 -1.25 -12.65
N ALA A 125 -13.15 -1.98 -12.70
CA ALA A 125 -14.06 -1.98 -13.82
C ALA A 125 -15.49 -1.70 -13.34
N GLY A 126 -16.27 -0.99 -14.15
CA GLY A 126 -17.66 -0.74 -13.80
C GLY A 126 -18.54 -0.41 -14.98
N LEU A 127 -19.85 -0.49 -14.72
CA LEU A 127 -20.91 -0.24 -15.67
C LEU A 127 -21.96 0.67 -15.02
N GLY A 128 -22.38 1.69 -15.74
CA GLY A 128 -23.40 2.64 -15.34
C GLY A 128 -24.51 2.72 -16.37
N TRP A 129 -25.75 2.67 -15.89
CA TRP A 129 -26.96 2.80 -16.68
C TRP A 129 -27.85 3.91 -16.11
N SER A 130 -28.22 4.86 -16.97
CA SER A 130 -29.09 5.98 -16.66
C SER A 130 -30.34 5.92 -17.53
N PRO A 131 -31.36 5.11 -17.17
CA PRO A 131 -32.55 4.91 -18.02
C PRO A 131 -33.38 6.18 -18.18
N VAL A 132 -33.39 7.03 -17.16
CA VAL A 132 -34.07 8.32 -17.16
C VAL A 132 -33.13 9.39 -16.64
N ARG A 133 -33.36 10.63 -17.05
CA ARG A 133 -32.56 11.76 -16.58
C ARG A 133 -32.64 11.86 -15.06
N GLY A 134 -31.49 12.03 -14.42
CA GLY A 134 -31.41 12.16 -12.97
C GLY A 134 -31.45 10.85 -12.20
N PHE A 135 -31.61 9.68 -12.84
CA PHE A 135 -31.48 8.39 -12.19
C PHE A 135 -30.34 7.58 -12.80
N THR A 136 -29.43 7.11 -11.97
CA THR A 136 -28.28 6.30 -12.40
C THR A 136 -28.12 5.08 -11.51
N ILE A 137 -28.02 3.91 -12.13
CA ILE A 137 -27.61 2.65 -11.51
C ILE A 137 -26.18 2.39 -11.93
N GLY A 138 -25.31 2.04 -10.99
CA GLY A 138 -23.91 1.77 -11.24
C GLY A 138 -23.44 0.54 -10.47
N THR A 139 -22.66 -0.29 -11.13
CA THR A 139 -21.91 -1.39 -10.52
C THR A 139 -20.44 -1.17 -10.76
N GLU A 140 -19.63 -1.51 -9.77
CA GLU A 140 -18.18 -1.44 -9.84
C GLU A 140 -17.59 -2.67 -9.16
N PHE A 141 -16.54 -3.18 -9.76
CA PHE A 141 -15.72 -4.26 -9.25
C PHE A 141 -14.28 -3.79 -9.21
N THR A 142 -13.60 -4.09 -8.10
CA THR A 142 -12.20 -3.78 -7.91
C THR A 142 -11.46 -5.03 -7.47
N TRP A 143 -10.39 -5.35 -8.17
CA TRP A 143 -9.38 -6.31 -7.75
C TRP A 143 -8.11 -5.54 -7.38
N MET A 144 -7.55 -5.83 -6.21
CA MET A 144 -6.32 -5.25 -5.71
C MET A 144 -5.34 -6.37 -5.40
N HIS A 145 -4.11 -6.26 -5.88
CA HIS A 145 -3.04 -7.20 -5.63
C HIS A 145 -1.86 -6.49 -4.97
N GLY A 146 -1.65 -6.76 -3.69
CA GLY A 146 -0.52 -6.23 -2.94
C GLY A 146 0.59 -7.26 -2.81
N VAL A 147 1.84 -6.81 -2.85
CA VAL A 147 3.03 -7.63 -2.55
C VAL A 147 3.97 -6.88 -1.62
N VAL A 148 4.40 -7.57 -0.57
CA VAL A 148 5.37 -7.13 0.43
C VAL A 148 6.64 -7.98 0.34
N SER A 149 7.81 -7.36 0.39
CA SER A 149 9.07 -8.10 0.53
C SER A 149 9.17 -8.73 1.92
N ARG A 150 9.73 -9.93 2.06
CA ARG A 150 10.00 -10.52 3.38
C ARG A 150 10.96 -9.62 4.17
N PRO A 151 10.66 -9.28 5.44
CA PRO A 151 11.60 -8.54 6.29
C PRO A 151 12.91 -9.29 6.44
N VAL A 152 14.05 -8.60 6.29
CA VAL A 152 15.35 -9.18 6.61
C VAL A 152 15.47 -9.29 8.14
N GLY A 153 15.96 -10.42 8.63
CA GLY A 153 15.98 -10.74 10.06
C GLY A 153 14.73 -11.46 10.57
N LEU A 154 13.70 -11.65 9.72
CA LEU A 154 12.57 -12.49 10.09
C LEU A 154 12.95 -13.99 10.03
N ALA A 155 12.62 -14.73 11.10
CA ALA A 155 12.82 -16.19 11.16
C ALA A 155 12.13 -16.91 10.00
N THR A 156 12.61 -18.09 9.59
CA THR A 156 12.01 -18.87 8.50
C THR A 156 10.58 -19.30 8.83
N ASP A 157 9.75 -19.60 7.82
CA ASP A 157 8.36 -20.04 8.07
C ASP A 157 8.31 -21.34 8.90
N ALA A 158 9.28 -22.24 8.72
CA ALA A 158 9.42 -23.43 9.56
C ALA A 158 9.68 -23.07 11.04
N ALA A 159 10.56 -22.10 11.31
CA ALA A 159 10.83 -21.64 12.66
C ALA A 159 9.63 -20.90 13.27
N LEU A 160 8.91 -20.10 12.47
CA LEU A 160 7.69 -19.41 12.89
C LEU A 160 6.59 -20.40 13.28
N ILE A 161 6.33 -21.39 12.42
CA ILE A 161 5.32 -22.44 12.67
C ILE A 161 5.70 -23.27 13.89
N ALA A 162 6.98 -23.64 14.05
CA ALA A 162 7.46 -24.37 15.22
C ALA A 162 7.29 -23.56 16.52
N ALA A 163 7.33 -22.23 16.45
CA ALA A 163 7.05 -21.33 17.56
C ALA A 163 5.55 -21.01 17.74
N GLY A 164 4.64 -21.65 16.99
CA GLY A 164 3.19 -21.43 17.06
C GLY A 164 2.71 -20.15 16.37
N LEU A 165 3.56 -19.49 15.58
CA LEU A 165 3.22 -18.29 14.81
C LEU A 165 2.78 -18.66 13.38
N PRO A 166 1.90 -17.86 12.73
CA PRO A 166 1.55 -18.09 11.34
C PRO A 166 2.74 -17.88 10.41
N ALA A 167 2.80 -18.62 9.31
CA ALA A 167 3.78 -18.36 8.25
C ALA A 167 3.60 -16.98 7.64
N PHE A 168 4.70 -16.37 7.18
CA PHE A 168 4.68 -15.08 6.53
C PHE A 168 3.99 -15.17 5.16
N LYS A 169 3.11 -14.21 4.85
CA LYS A 169 2.45 -14.09 3.55
C LYS A 169 2.93 -12.83 2.84
N ALA A 170 3.60 -13.02 1.71
CA ALA A 170 4.21 -11.94 0.94
C ALA A 170 3.26 -11.28 -0.07
N SER A 171 2.11 -11.88 -0.36
CA SER A 171 1.17 -11.38 -1.35
C SER A 171 -0.27 -11.69 -0.97
N SER A 172 -1.18 -10.82 -1.40
CA SER A 172 -2.60 -10.97 -1.13
C SER A 172 -3.46 -10.29 -2.18
N ASP A 173 -4.62 -10.88 -2.42
CA ASP A 173 -5.66 -10.35 -3.30
C ASP A 173 -6.86 -9.89 -2.50
N LEU A 174 -7.41 -8.75 -2.88
CA LEU A 174 -8.65 -8.22 -2.34
C LEU A 174 -9.64 -7.91 -3.46
N PHE A 175 -10.84 -8.44 -3.33
CA PHE A 175 -11.94 -8.19 -4.23
C PHE A 175 -12.99 -7.33 -3.53
N ARG A 176 -13.42 -6.25 -4.20
CA ARG A 176 -14.47 -5.36 -3.69
C ARG A 176 -15.51 -5.13 -4.77
N GLY A 177 -16.78 -5.27 -4.40
CA GLY A 177 -17.91 -4.91 -5.24
C GLY A 177 -18.64 -3.70 -4.67
N ARG A 178 -19.12 -2.80 -5.53
CA ARG A 178 -19.93 -1.66 -5.15
C ARG A 178 -21.12 -1.54 -6.09
N LEU A 179 -22.33 -1.55 -5.53
CA LEU A 179 -23.57 -1.21 -6.22
C LEU A 179 -24.04 0.15 -5.72
N ARG A 180 -24.49 1.01 -6.64
CA ARG A 180 -24.96 2.36 -6.33
C ARG A 180 -26.16 2.71 -7.18
N MET A 181 -27.18 3.29 -6.56
CA MET A 181 -28.32 3.89 -7.23
C MET A 181 -28.44 5.33 -6.74
N ILE A 182 -28.40 6.31 -7.64
CA ILE A 182 -28.52 7.73 -7.30
C ILE A 182 -29.68 8.31 -8.08
N ARG A 183 -30.54 9.05 -7.36
CA ARG A 183 -31.55 9.92 -7.95
C ARG A 183 -31.27 11.38 -7.55
N ALA A 184 -31.15 12.26 -8.53
CA ALA A 184 -31.18 13.71 -8.34
C ALA A 184 -32.59 14.22 -8.66
N PHE A 185 -33.11 15.12 -7.82
CA PHE A 185 -34.42 15.76 -7.95
C PHE A 185 -34.29 17.12 -8.61
#